data_AF-A0A2E6Q4M5-F1
#
_entry.id   AF-A0A2E6Q4M5-F1
#
_cell.length_a   1.000
_cell.length_b   1.000
_cell.length_c   1.000
_cell.angle_alpha   90.00
_cell.angle_beta   90.00
_cell.angle_gamma   90.00
#
_symmetry.space_group_name_H-M   'P 1'
#
loop_
_entity.id
_entity.type
_entity.pdbx_description
1 polymer ?
#
loop_
_entity_poly.entity_id
_entity_poly.type
_entity_poly.pdbx_seq_one_letter_code
_entity_poly.pdbx_strand_id
1 'polypeptide(L)'
;MPKKKRITPDQLRSQRWYKGVTLSSFTHRSRSKQMGYGPDEFHDKPAIAIVNTWSDINQCHAHFKYRIDDVKRGIWQAGGFPVELPAMSLSEPFVKPSTMLYRNMLAMEAEELLRSHPIDGAVLMGGCDKTTPALLMAACSMNIPAIYVPAGPMLRGNYRNQFLGSGTDSWRFWDELRAGTISEDEWYEAESGIARSPGHCMTMGTASTMTSSAEALGMTLPGAASIPAADSNHARMCASAGKRIVDMVWEDMRPADLISRESLENAITTVMALGGSTNAAIHLLAIGHRLDLGVGLEMFDTLSRTTPVLADIQPSGRFLMEDFYYSGGLRALLNRIRDCLHTNTATVNGKTLGENIDGAQVFNDEVIRTLDNPMSEEGGLVVLKGNLCPDGAVIKHTAADPKFHKHTGPAVVFESHPDLLARIDDPDLVVTPESVIVMKNAGPVGGPGMPEWGMLPIPKKLLQAGVRDIVRISDARMSGTSYGTCVLHVAPEAFVGGNLALVETGDMISLDIFGRSLNMEVSDEELAKRRAAWTPPEPHYKRGYGWMYSNHIQQADKGCDFDFLQSTEPIPEPELHH
;
A
#
# COMPACT_ATOMS: atom_id res chain seq x y z
N MET A 1 -26.28 -9.54 -6.17
CA MET A 1 -26.97 -8.29 -5.75
C MET A 1 -28.33 -8.21 -6.42
N PRO A 2 -29.39 -7.72 -5.75
CA PRO A 2 -30.63 -7.36 -6.44
C PRO A 2 -30.28 -6.35 -7.54
N LYS A 3 -30.77 -6.55 -8.77
CA LYS A 3 -30.50 -5.63 -9.88
C LYS A 3 -31.04 -4.25 -9.53
N LYS A 4 -30.16 -3.32 -9.13
CA LYS A 4 -30.51 -1.89 -9.04
C LYS A 4 -31.07 -1.46 -10.39
N LYS A 5 -32.13 -0.65 -10.37
CA LYS A 5 -32.68 -0.09 -11.60
C LYS A 5 -31.59 0.79 -12.23
N ARG A 6 -31.29 0.59 -13.51
CA ARG A 6 -30.32 1.43 -14.21
C ARG A 6 -30.72 2.90 -14.10
N ILE A 7 -29.77 3.77 -13.80
CA ILE A 7 -30.02 5.22 -13.76
C ILE A 7 -30.26 5.74 -15.19
N THR A 8 -31.13 6.72 -15.32
CA THR A 8 -31.41 7.40 -16.59
C THR A 8 -30.45 8.57 -16.81
N PRO A 9 -30.26 9.07 -18.04
CA PRO A 9 -29.42 10.24 -18.30
C PRO A 9 -29.71 11.43 -17.38
N ASP A 10 -30.99 11.71 -17.10
CA ASP A 10 -31.43 12.81 -16.23
C ASP A 10 -31.01 12.68 -14.76
N GLN A 11 -30.57 11.50 -14.34
CA GLN A 11 -30.10 11.21 -12.98
C GLN A 11 -28.57 11.28 -12.87
N LEU A 12 -27.84 11.38 -13.98
CA LEU A 12 -26.40 11.57 -13.97
C LEU A 12 -26.07 12.90 -13.29
N ARG A 13 -25.07 12.90 -12.40
CA ARG A 13 -24.68 14.12 -11.70
C ARG A 13 -24.23 15.18 -12.71
N SER A 14 -23.44 14.80 -13.72
CA SER A 14 -22.95 15.69 -14.78
C SER A 14 -24.04 16.52 -15.45
N GLN A 15 -25.30 16.04 -15.52
CA GLN A 15 -26.40 16.79 -16.11
C GLN A 15 -26.79 18.03 -15.31
N ARG A 16 -26.44 18.13 -14.02
CA ARG A 16 -26.60 19.39 -13.26
C ARG A 16 -25.78 20.53 -13.86
N TRP A 17 -24.65 20.22 -14.49
CA TRP A 17 -23.78 21.18 -15.17
C TRP A 17 -24.21 21.42 -16.63
N TYR A 18 -24.65 20.38 -17.34
CA TYR A 18 -24.88 20.47 -18.79
C TYR A 18 -26.33 20.70 -19.21
N LYS A 19 -27.33 20.32 -18.41
CA LYS A 19 -28.74 20.36 -18.80
C LYS A 19 -29.38 21.72 -18.47
N GLY A 20 -30.43 22.06 -19.24
CA GLY A 20 -31.29 23.22 -18.99
C GLY A 20 -30.90 24.48 -19.74
N VAL A 21 -31.73 25.52 -19.60
CA VAL A 21 -31.54 26.85 -20.20
C VAL A 21 -31.23 27.84 -19.09
N THR A 22 -29.99 27.78 -18.60
CA THR A 22 -29.47 28.64 -17.53
C THR A 22 -28.14 29.24 -17.96
N LEU A 23 -27.74 30.36 -17.36
CA LEU A 23 -26.40 30.93 -17.59
C LEU A 23 -25.31 29.90 -17.23
N SER A 24 -25.52 29.14 -16.15
CA SER A 24 -24.59 28.10 -15.73
C SER A 24 -24.36 27.02 -16.77
N SER A 25 -25.45 26.41 -17.23
CA SER A 25 -25.36 25.38 -18.24
C SER A 25 -24.86 25.90 -19.59
N PHE A 26 -25.16 27.17 -19.93
CA PHE A 26 -24.55 27.85 -21.09
C PHE A 26 -23.03 27.93 -20.96
N THR A 27 -22.51 28.37 -19.81
CA THR A 27 -21.07 28.49 -19.58
C THR A 27 -20.39 27.12 -19.68
N HIS A 28 -20.90 26.09 -18.99
CA HIS A 28 -20.28 24.76 -19.02
C HIS A 28 -20.30 24.13 -20.43
N ARG A 29 -21.41 24.24 -21.16
CA ARG A 29 -21.49 23.75 -22.56
C ARG A 29 -20.60 24.54 -23.51
N SER A 30 -20.55 25.87 -23.39
CA SER A 30 -19.70 26.70 -24.27
C SER A 30 -18.21 26.44 -24.03
N ARG A 31 -17.79 26.24 -22.78
CA ARG A 31 -16.41 25.83 -22.45
C ARG A 31 -16.09 24.41 -22.93
N SER A 32 -17.04 23.49 -22.88
CA SER A 32 -16.86 22.14 -23.44
C SER A 32 -16.65 22.19 -24.97
N LYS A 33 -17.41 23.04 -25.67
CA LYS A 33 -17.19 23.32 -27.10
C LYS A 33 -15.85 24.00 -27.39
N GLN A 34 -15.37 24.87 -26.50
CA GLN A 34 -14.04 25.48 -26.61
C GLN A 34 -12.92 24.42 -26.57
N MET A 35 -13.12 23.30 -25.86
CA MET A 35 -12.19 22.16 -25.85
C MET A 35 -12.26 21.30 -27.12
N GLY A 36 -13.20 21.59 -28.04
CA GLY A 36 -13.38 20.86 -29.29
C GLY A 36 -14.47 19.78 -29.27
N TYR A 37 -15.22 19.63 -28.18
CA TYR A 37 -16.25 18.60 -28.06
C TYR A 37 -17.64 19.06 -28.54
N GLY A 38 -18.30 18.20 -29.31
CA GLY A 38 -19.69 18.35 -29.74
C GLY A 38 -20.68 17.98 -28.63
N PRO A 39 -21.92 18.54 -28.63
CA PRO A 39 -22.94 18.17 -27.65
C PRO A 39 -23.26 16.67 -27.60
N ASP A 40 -23.20 15.98 -28.74
CA ASP A 40 -23.41 14.54 -28.87
C ASP A 40 -22.34 13.70 -28.14
N GLU A 41 -21.19 14.28 -27.79
CA GLU A 41 -20.12 13.59 -27.07
C GLU A 41 -20.33 13.58 -25.56
N PHE A 42 -21.03 14.57 -24.98
CA PHE A 42 -21.18 14.72 -23.52
C PHE A 42 -22.62 14.87 -23.00
N HIS A 43 -23.61 15.20 -23.86
CA HIS A 43 -25.01 15.21 -23.44
C HIS A 43 -25.52 13.78 -23.22
N ASP A 44 -26.29 13.60 -22.13
CA ASP A 44 -26.95 12.34 -21.79
C ASP A 44 -26.01 11.12 -21.71
N LYS A 45 -24.71 11.36 -21.54
CA LYS A 45 -23.65 10.35 -21.47
C LYS A 45 -22.89 10.43 -20.14
N PRO A 46 -22.44 9.29 -19.58
CA PRO A 46 -21.60 9.26 -18.40
C PRO A 46 -20.30 10.00 -18.66
N ALA A 47 -20.05 11.07 -17.91
CA ALA A 47 -18.76 11.72 -17.87
C ALA A 47 -17.83 10.93 -16.94
N ILE A 48 -16.74 10.38 -17.47
CA ILE A 48 -15.85 9.49 -16.74
C ILE A 48 -14.53 10.19 -16.49
N ALA A 49 -14.20 10.45 -15.21
CA ALA A 49 -12.88 10.90 -14.83
C ALA A 49 -11.88 9.76 -15.00
N ILE A 50 -10.70 10.07 -15.51
CA ILE A 50 -9.53 9.20 -15.46
C ILE A 50 -8.53 9.91 -14.57
N VAL A 51 -8.48 9.51 -13.29
CA VAL A 51 -7.57 10.07 -12.30
C VAL A 51 -6.18 9.50 -12.56
N ASN A 52 -5.30 10.32 -13.11
CA ASN A 52 -4.00 9.89 -13.62
C ASN A 52 -2.88 10.36 -12.68
N THR A 53 -2.22 9.42 -12.00
CA THR A 53 -1.08 9.70 -11.09
C THR A 53 0.28 9.63 -11.81
N TRP A 54 0.29 9.98 -13.10
CA TRP A 54 1.50 10.07 -13.92
C TRP A 54 2.30 11.34 -13.62
N SER A 55 3.63 11.23 -13.70
CA SER A 55 4.54 12.36 -13.90
C SER A 55 5.84 11.85 -14.51
N ASP A 56 6.64 12.72 -15.15
CA ASP A 56 7.94 12.32 -15.73
C ASP A 56 8.93 11.78 -14.68
N ILE A 57 8.80 12.19 -13.42
CA ILE A 57 9.65 11.71 -12.31
C ILE A 57 9.14 10.42 -11.65
N ASN A 58 7.93 9.96 -11.99
CA ASN A 58 7.37 8.74 -11.43
C ASN A 58 7.58 7.55 -12.36
N GLN A 59 8.73 6.91 -12.18
CA GLN A 59 9.17 5.72 -12.92
C GLN A 59 8.14 4.58 -12.89
N CYS A 60 7.44 4.39 -11.77
CA CYS A 60 6.43 3.32 -11.63
C CYS A 60 5.24 3.55 -12.56
N HIS A 61 4.91 4.82 -12.83
CA HIS A 61 3.75 5.23 -13.61
C HIS A 61 4.13 5.81 -14.97
N ALA A 62 5.40 5.77 -15.38
CA ALA A 62 5.88 6.43 -16.61
C ALA A 62 5.05 6.06 -17.86
N HIS A 63 4.53 4.84 -17.92
CA HIS A 63 3.70 4.33 -19.02
C HIS A 63 2.24 4.80 -18.99
N PHE A 64 1.75 5.39 -17.89
CA PHE A 64 0.39 5.94 -17.78
C PHE A 64 0.13 7.11 -18.73
N LYS A 65 1.18 7.85 -19.11
CA LYS A 65 1.16 8.82 -20.20
C LYS A 65 0.53 8.28 -21.49
N TYR A 66 0.68 6.98 -21.73
CA TYR A 66 0.17 6.29 -22.92
C TYR A 66 -1.04 5.41 -22.61
N ARG A 67 -1.07 4.74 -21.45
CA ARG A 67 -2.21 3.87 -21.07
C ARG A 67 -3.51 4.62 -20.90
N ILE A 68 -3.46 5.92 -20.65
CA ILE A 68 -4.67 6.73 -20.60
C ILE A 68 -5.46 6.67 -21.91
N ASP A 69 -4.80 6.58 -23.06
CA ASP A 69 -5.48 6.47 -24.35
C ASP A 69 -6.18 5.12 -24.51
N ASP A 70 -5.64 4.04 -23.94
CA ASP A 70 -6.30 2.74 -23.88
C ASP A 70 -7.59 2.81 -23.06
N VAL A 71 -7.56 3.50 -21.91
CA VAL A 71 -8.76 3.72 -21.07
C VAL A 71 -9.78 4.59 -21.80
N LYS A 72 -9.37 5.73 -22.37
CA LYS A 72 -10.22 6.63 -23.17
C LYS A 72 -10.90 5.87 -24.31
N ARG A 73 -10.16 5.03 -25.04
CA ARG A 73 -10.68 4.16 -26.09
C ARG A 73 -11.78 3.24 -25.57
N GLY A 74 -11.62 2.65 -24.39
CA GLY A 74 -12.66 1.84 -23.75
C GLY A 74 -13.94 2.62 -23.44
N ILE A 75 -13.78 3.80 -22.84
CA ILE A 75 -14.90 4.68 -22.46
C ILE A 75 -15.70 5.12 -23.69
N TRP A 76 -15.00 5.57 -24.75
CA TRP A 76 -15.65 5.95 -26.00
C TRP A 76 -16.40 4.79 -26.65
N GLN A 77 -15.83 3.59 -26.65
CA GLN A 77 -16.48 2.39 -27.21
C GLN A 77 -17.76 2.01 -26.46
N ALA A 78 -17.86 2.34 -25.17
CA ALA A 78 -19.06 2.11 -24.35
C ALA A 78 -20.04 3.30 -24.35
N GLY A 79 -19.73 4.38 -25.07
CA GLY A 79 -20.59 5.56 -25.19
C GLY A 79 -20.51 6.55 -24.02
N GLY A 80 -19.44 6.50 -23.22
CA GLY A 80 -19.14 7.52 -22.21
C GLY A 80 -18.31 8.69 -22.76
N PHE A 81 -18.10 9.71 -21.93
CA PHE A 81 -17.27 10.88 -22.21
C PHE A 81 -16.04 10.89 -21.28
N PRO A 82 -14.84 10.54 -21.76
CA PRO A 82 -13.66 10.47 -20.91
C PRO A 82 -13.02 11.84 -20.67
N VAL A 83 -12.70 12.15 -19.41
CA VAL A 83 -12.00 13.36 -18.98
C VAL A 83 -10.79 12.96 -18.15
N GLU A 84 -9.60 13.29 -18.61
CA GLU A 84 -8.37 13.07 -17.84
C GLU A 84 -8.24 14.15 -16.75
N LEU A 85 -8.06 13.72 -15.51
CA LEU A 85 -7.81 14.58 -14.35
C LEU A 85 -6.47 14.16 -13.72
N PRO A 86 -5.37 14.89 -13.98
CA PRO A 86 -4.10 14.63 -13.31
C PRO A 86 -4.22 14.81 -11.80
N ALA A 87 -3.54 13.96 -11.04
CA ALA A 87 -3.46 14.07 -9.57
C ALA A 87 -2.00 13.95 -9.11
N MET A 88 -1.74 14.25 -7.84
CA MET A 88 -0.41 14.20 -7.24
C MET A 88 0.27 12.85 -7.49
N SER A 89 1.47 12.92 -8.06
CA SER A 89 2.28 11.75 -8.34
C SER A 89 3.19 11.45 -7.17
N LEU A 90 3.04 10.28 -6.56
CA LEU A 90 3.80 9.86 -5.38
C LEU A 90 4.84 8.80 -5.74
N SER A 91 6.00 9.23 -6.24
CA SER A 91 7.13 8.32 -6.48
C SER A 91 7.93 8.07 -5.20
N GLU A 92 7.88 6.84 -4.67
CA GLU A 92 8.51 6.46 -3.39
C GLU A 92 9.99 6.88 -3.26
N PRO A 93 10.86 6.68 -4.27
CA PRO A 93 12.27 7.05 -4.14
C PRO A 93 12.52 8.56 -4.15
N PHE A 94 11.68 9.34 -4.84
CA PHE A 94 11.93 10.76 -5.15
C PHE A 94 11.16 11.75 -4.28
N VAL A 95 10.07 11.34 -3.64
CA VAL A 95 9.31 12.20 -2.72
C VAL A 95 9.88 12.10 -1.30
N LYS A 96 10.19 13.25 -0.69
CA LYS A 96 10.79 13.34 0.66
C LYS A 96 9.91 14.18 1.60
N PRO A 97 9.95 13.94 2.92
CA PRO A 97 10.74 12.89 3.61
C PRO A 97 10.22 11.47 3.35
N SER A 98 8.95 11.33 2.96
CA SER A 98 8.27 10.06 2.69
C SER A 98 7.01 10.34 1.88
N THR A 99 6.64 9.48 0.92
CA THR A 99 5.33 9.55 0.23
C THR A 99 4.16 9.33 1.17
N MET A 100 4.35 8.61 2.28
CA MET A 100 3.30 8.36 3.26
C MET A 100 2.83 9.66 3.93
N LEU A 101 3.71 10.68 4.03
CA LEU A 101 3.33 12.03 4.44
C LEU A 101 2.23 12.59 3.52
N TYR A 102 2.25 12.25 2.23
CA TYR A 102 1.40 12.81 1.18
C TYR A 102 0.27 11.88 0.71
N ARG A 103 0.16 10.66 1.25
CA ARG A 103 -0.93 9.72 0.92
C ARG A 103 -2.30 10.36 1.13
N ASN A 104 -2.51 10.98 2.29
CA ASN A 104 -3.79 11.59 2.65
C ASN A 104 -4.06 12.86 1.82
N MET A 105 -3.00 13.59 1.42
CA MET A 105 -3.12 14.72 0.49
C MET A 105 -3.62 14.26 -0.89
N LEU A 106 -3.04 13.17 -1.45
CA LEU A 106 -3.54 12.60 -2.70
C LEU A 106 -4.97 12.07 -2.55
N ALA A 107 -5.32 11.47 -1.40
CA ALA A 107 -6.70 11.03 -1.15
C ALA A 107 -7.69 12.20 -1.16
N MET A 108 -7.37 13.29 -0.47
CA MET A 108 -8.17 14.52 -0.47
C MET A 108 -8.26 15.14 -1.87
N GLU A 109 -7.14 15.25 -2.58
CA GLU A 109 -7.11 15.81 -3.92
C GLU A 109 -7.96 14.98 -4.89
N ALA A 110 -7.81 13.66 -4.88
CA ALA A 110 -8.60 12.78 -5.75
C ALA A 110 -10.09 12.83 -5.40
N GLU A 111 -10.45 12.89 -4.11
CA GLU A 111 -11.85 13.06 -3.68
C GLU A 111 -12.43 14.37 -4.24
N GLU A 112 -11.71 15.48 -4.09
CA GLU A 112 -12.16 16.80 -4.55
C GLU A 112 -12.15 16.93 -6.08
N LEU A 113 -11.22 16.28 -6.78
CA LEU A 113 -11.23 16.20 -8.24
C LEU A 113 -12.54 15.57 -8.74
N LEU A 114 -12.99 14.49 -8.10
CA LEU A 114 -14.24 13.82 -8.45
C LEU A 114 -15.47 14.64 -8.04
N ARG A 115 -15.43 15.30 -6.88
CA ARG A 115 -16.55 16.10 -6.34
C ARG A 115 -16.79 17.40 -7.11
N SER A 116 -15.73 18.13 -7.42
CA SER A 116 -15.82 19.50 -7.98
C SER A 116 -16.01 19.58 -9.49
N HIS A 117 -15.94 18.45 -10.20
CA HIS A 117 -16.11 18.37 -11.66
C HIS A 117 -17.41 17.64 -12.05
N PRO A 118 -17.95 17.84 -13.27
CA PRO A 118 -19.14 17.14 -13.77
C PRO A 118 -18.83 15.68 -14.15
N ILE A 119 -18.59 14.81 -13.17
CA ILE A 119 -18.07 13.44 -13.35
C ILE A 119 -19.04 12.41 -12.77
N ASP A 120 -19.54 11.46 -13.55
CA ASP A 120 -20.47 10.44 -13.09
C ASP A 120 -19.79 9.17 -12.58
N GLY A 121 -18.55 8.90 -12.99
CA GLY A 121 -17.76 7.78 -12.51
C GLY A 121 -16.26 7.96 -12.76
N ALA A 122 -15.44 7.07 -12.22
CA ALA A 122 -14.00 7.24 -12.21
C ALA A 122 -13.22 5.96 -12.58
N VAL A 123 -12.18 6.14 -13.40
CA VAL A 123 -11.06 5.19 -13.51
C VAL A 123 -9.90 5.74 -12.70
N LEU A 124 -9.44 4.95 -11.73
CA LEU A 124 -8.35 5.32 -10.83
C LEU A 124 -7.06 4.63 -11.29
N MET A 125 -6.13 5.39 -11.87
CA MET A 125 -4.85 4.85 -12.33
C MET A 125 -3.78 5.05 -11.26
N GLY A 126 -3.34 3.95 -10.65
CA GLY A 126 -2.30 3.95 -9.61
C GLY A 126 -1.48 2.66 -9.62
N GLY A 127 -0.51 2.55 -8.71
CA GLY A 127 0.28 1.34 -8.54
C GLY A 127 1.48 1.49 -7.62
N CYS A 128 2.24 2.58 -7.75
CA CYS A 128 3.31 2.92 -6.82
C CYS A 128 2.74 3.02 -5.39
N ASP A 129 3.41 2.42 -4.43
CA ASP A 129 3.03 2.15 -3.04
C ASP A 129 1.80 2.91 -2.51
N LYS A 130 1.88 4.24 -2.38
CA LYS A 130 0.85 5.04 -1.70
C LYS A 130 -0.31 5.48 -2.60
N THR A 131 -0.18 5.38 -3.91
CA THR A 131 -1.22 5.81 -4.85
C THR A 131 -2.43 4.88 -4.82
N THR A 132 -2.24 3.56 -4.69
CA THR A 132 -3.33 2.59 -4.56
C THR A 132 -4.24 2.89 -3.37
N PRO A 133 -3.73 2.95 -2.11
CA PRO A 133 -4.59 3.26 -0.98
C PRO A 133 -5.18 4.67 -1.06
N ALA A 134 -4.41 5.69 -1.47
CA ALA A 134 -4.93 7.05 -1.55
C ALA A 134 -6.12 7.17 -2.50
N LEU A 135 -6.04 6.57 -3.69
CA LEU A 135 -7.13 6.59 -4.67
C LEU A 135 -8.34 5.76 -4.20
N LEU A 136 -8.12 4.62 -3.53
CA LEU A 136 -9.22 3.84 -2.96
C LEU A 136 -9.90 4.57 -1.80
N MET A 137 -9.15 5.23 -0.92
CA MET A 137 -9.69 6.09 0.14
C MET A 137 -10.55 7.21 -0.45
N ALA A 138 -10.07 7.89 -1.50
CA ALA A 138 -10.82 8.91 -2.22
C ALA A 138 -12.12 8.37 -2.84
N ALA A 139 -12.06 7.19 -3.47
CA ALA A 139 -13.25 6.56 -4.05
C ALA A 139 -14.27 6.17 -2.98
N CYS A 140 -13.83 5.68 -1.83
CA CYS A 140 -14.71 5.38 -0.69
C CYS A 140 -15.43 6.65 -0.19
N SER A 141 -14.70 7.75 0.00
CA SER A 141 -15.26 9.02 0.50
C SER A 141 -16.15 9.74 -0.52
N MET A 142 -15.79 9.71 -1.81
CA MET A 142 -16.63 10.29 -2.87
C MET A 142 -17.85 9.42 -3.17
N ASN A 143 -17.68 8.11 -3.14
CA ASN A 143 -18.69 7.08 -3.33
C ASN A 143 -19.53 7.20 -4.64
N ILE A 144 -18.90 7.67 -5.73
CA ILE A 144 -19.43 7.50 -7.10
C ILE A 144 -18.87 6.20 -7.70
N PRO A 145 -19.50 5.62 -8.74
CA PRO A 145 -18.96 4.45 -9.43
C PRO A 145 -17.49 4.61 -9.81
N ALA A 146 -16.65 3.69 -9.35
CA ALA A 146 -15.20 3.78 -9.54
C ALA A 146 -14.57 2.40 -9.78
N ILE A 147 -13.61 2.33 -10.70
CA ILE A 147 -12.80 1.14 -10.98
C ILE A 147 -11.32 1.49 -10.88
N TYR A 148 -10.53 0.60 -10.28
CA TYR A 148 -9.09 0.76 -10.14
C TYR A 148 -8.33 0.01 -11.24
N VAL A 149 -7.36 0.69 -11.85
CA VAL A 149 -6.46 0.16 -12.88
C VAL A 149 -5.04 0.12 -12.31
N PRO A 150 -4.52 -1.07 -11.99
CA PRO A 150 -3.15 -1.21 -11.48
C PRO A 150 -2.12 -0.91 -12.56
N ALA A 151 -1.02 -0.26 -12.16
CA ALA A 151 0.12 0.05 -13.02
C ALA A 151 0.84 -1.22 -13.52
N GLY A 152 0.76 -2.31 -12.78
CA GLY A 152 1.45 -3.55 -13.08
C GLY A 152 2.93 -3.53 -12.67
N PRO A 153 3.49 -4.69 -12.30
CA PRO A 153 4.89 -4.81 -11.92
C PRO A 153 5.82 -4.64 -13.13
N MET A 154 7.07 -4.27 -12.86
CA MET A 154 8.17 -4.42 -13.80
C MET A 154 8.38 -5.88 -14.16
N LEU A 155 9.09 -6.12 -15.27
CA LEU A 155 9.66 -7.42 -15.60
C LEU A 155 10.74 -7.80 -14.57
N ARG A 156 11.05 -9.09 -14.44
CA ARG A 156 12.14 -9.56 -13.56
C ARG A 156 13.46 -8.84 -13.88
N GLY A 157 14.28 -8.49 -12.90
CA GLY A 157 15.63 -7.95 -13.14
C GLY A 157 16.61 -9.07 -13.50
N ASN A 158 17.78 -8.74 -14.08
CA ASN A 158 18.83 -9.74 -14.33
C ASN A 158 20.23 -9.17 -14.20
N TYR A 159 21.10 -9.94 -13.55
CA TYR A 159 22.52 -9.69 -13.44
C TYR A 159 23.27 -11.02 -13.49
N ARG A 160 24.18 -11.20 -14.45
CA ARG A 160 24.99 -12.43 -14.64
C ARG A 160 24.16 -13.73 -14.58
N ASN A 161 23.00 -13.75 -15.25
CA ASN A 161 22.05 -14.87 -15.26
C ASN A 161 21.40 -15.19 -13.90
N GLN A 162 21.49 -14.27 -12.93
CA GLN A 162 20.74 -14.31 -11.68
C GLN A 162 19.57 -13.33 -11.75
N PHE A 163 18.44 -13.69 -11.15
CA PHE A 163 17.29 -12.80 -11.04
C PHE A 163 17.59 -11.71 -10.01
N LEU A 164 17.16 -10.48 -10.33
CA LEU A 164 17.17 -9.37 -9.39
C LEU A 164 15.74 -8.92 -9.12
N GLY A 165 15.38 -8.80 -7.85
CA GLY A 165 14.14 -8.22 -7.35
C GLY A 165 14.35 -6.81 -6.83
N SER A 166 13.53 -5.87 -7.30
CA SER A 166 13.54 -4.47 -6.85
C SER A 166 13.44 -4.35 -5.34
N GLY A 167 14.31 -3.54 -4.74
CA GLY A 167 14.35 -3.30 -3.30
C GLY A 167 15.05 -4.42 -2.55
N THR A 168 14.56 -5.66 -2.63
CA THR A 168 15.15 -6.83 -1.94
C THR A 168 16.64 -7.00 -2.26
N ASP A 169 16.99 -7.01 -3.55
CA ASP A 169 18.37 -7.14 -3.97
C ASP A 169 19.18 -5.86 -3.79
N SER A 170 18.55 -4.69 -3.82
CA SER A 170 19.21 -3.43 -3.47
C SER A 170 19.73 -3.46 -2.03
N TRP A 171 18.91 -3.95 -1.07
CA TRP A 171 19.31 -4.12 0.32
C TRP A 171 20.42 -5.17 0.47
N ARG A 172 20.28 -6.32 -0.19
CA ARG A 172 21.28 -7.40 -0.14
C ARG A 172 22.64 -6.95 -0.67
N PHE A 173 22.68 -6.37 -1.87
CA PHE A 173 23.93 -5.91 -2.47
C PHE A 173 24.54 -4.73 -1.70
N TRP A 174 23.72 -3.89 -1.05
CA TRP A 174 24.23 -2.82 -0.18
C TRP A 174 24.94 -3.39 1.05
N ASP A 175 24.37 -4.41 1.69
CA ASP A 175 25.00 -5.09 2.82
C ASP A 175 26.28 -5.82 2.40
N GLU A 176 26.29 -6.49 1.23
CA GLU A 176 27.50 -7.13 0.70
C GLU A 176 28.60 -6.12 0.33
N LEU A 177 28.24 -4.97 -0.25
CA LEU A 177 29.20 -3.89 -0.53
C LEU A 177 29.80 -3.36 0.78
N ARG A 178 28.99 -3.13 1.80
CA ARG A 178 29.45 -2.71 3.14
C ARG A 178 30.32 -3.76 3.82
N ALA A 179 30.00 -5.04 3.62
CA ALA A 179 30.80 -6.16 4.10
C ALA A 179 32.14 -6.30 3.35
N GLY A 180 32.28 -5.71 2.17
CA GLY A 180 33.45 -5.82 1.31
C GLY A 180 33.53 -7.14 0.54
N THR A 181 32.39 -7.81 0.33
CA THR A 181 32.29 -9.11 -0.38
C THR A 181 31.96 -8.96 -1.86
N ILE A 182 31.60 -7.76 -2.30
CA ILE A 182 31.47 -7.37 -3.72
C ILE A 182 32.20 -6.05 -3.97
N SER A 183 32.57 -5.78 -5.23
CA SER A 183 33.15 -4.49 -5.63
C SER A 183 32.09 -3.43 -5.96
N GLU A 184 32.52 -2.16 -6.06
CA GLU A 184 31.67 -1.08 -6.59
C GLU A 184 31.25 -1.34 -8.04
N ASP A 185 32.11 -1.95 -8.86
CA ASP A 185 31.77 -2.33 -10.24
C ASP A 185 30.63 -3.36 -10.26
N GLU A 186 30.69 -4.38 -9.40
CA GLU A 186 29.62 -5.38 -9.27
C GLU A 186 28.30 -4.76 -8.79
N TRP A 187 28.37 -3.76 -7.89
CA TRP A 187 27.22 -2.96 -7.48
C TRP A 187 26.61 -2.20 -8.68
N TYR A 188 27.43 -1.51 -9.49
CA TYR A 188 26.96 -0.78 -10.67
C TYR A 188 26.39 -1.68 -11.77
N GLU A 189 26.97 -2.87 -11.97
CA GLU A 189 26.42 -3.87 -12.89
C GLU A 189 25.03 -4.34 -12.43
N ALA A 190 24.85 -4.62 -11.12
CA ALA A 190 23.55 -4.99 -10.55
C ALA A 190 22.52 -3.85 -10.64
N GLU A 191 22.93 -2.62 -10.37
CA GLU A 191 22.11 -1.41 -10.52
C GLU A 191 21.55 -1.28 -11.94
N SER A 192 22.39 -1.52 -12.95
CA SER A 192 21.97 -1.43 -14.35
C SER A 192 20.96 -2.52 -14.76
N GLY A 193 20.92 -3.64 -14.03
CA GLY A 193 20.10 -4.81 -14.35
C GLY A 193 18.77 -4.91 -13.59
N ILE A 194 18.58 -4.13 -12.52
CA ILE A 194 17.47 -4.32 -11.58
C ILE A 194 16.13 -3.74 -12.08
N ALA A 195 16.09 -2.48 -12.54
CA ALA A 195 14.87 -1.78 -12.91
C ALA A 195 14.84 -1.52 -14.43
N ARG A 196 14.43 -2.52 -15.21
CA ARG A 196 14.63 -2.54 -16.67
C ARG A 196 13.36 -2.55 -17.54
N SER A 197 12.22 -2.16 -16.99
CA SER A 197 10.98 -1.94 -17.75
C SER A 197 10.10 -0.91 -17.03
N PRO A 198 9.06 -0.37 -17.68
CA PRO A 198 8.01 0.34 -16.95
C PRO A 198 7.33 -0.58 -15.93
N GLY A 199 6.73 0.01 -14.90
CA GLY A 199 5.95 -0.69 -13.86
C GLY A 199 6.47 -0.42 -12.46
N HIS A 200 5.72 -0.85 -11.45
CA HIS A 200 6.13 -0.78 -10.05
C HIS A 200 7.07 -1.93 -9.65
N CYS A 201 7.55 -1.94 -8.40
CA CYS A 201 8.39 -3.01 -7.86
C CYS A 201 7.83 -4.41 -8.19
N MET A 202 8.70 -5.32 -8.66
CA MET A 202 8.33 -6.67 -9.13
C MET A 202 8.53 -7.78 -8.08
N THR A 203 8.83 -7.39 -6.85
CA THR A 203 8.73 -8.23 -5.65
C THR A 203 7.34 -8.10 -5.04
N MET A 204 7.03 -8.87 -3.99
CA MET A 204 5.86 -8.70 -3.15
C MET A 204 6.01 -7.50 -2.19
N GLY A 205 6.42 -6.36 -2.75
CA GLY A 205 6.48 -5.08 -2.07
C GLY A 205 5.10 -4.47 -1.84
N THR A 206 5.06 -3.24 -1.31
CA THR A 206 3.78 -2.55 -1.02
C THR A 206 2.93 -2.37 -2.27
N ALA A 207 3.52 -2.00 -3.41
CA ALA A 207 2.81 -1.86 -4.68
C ALA A 207 2.03 -3.14 -5.06
N SER A 208 2.73 -4.28 -5.23
CA SER A 208 2.12 -5.57 -5.56
C SER A 208 1.13 -6.06 -4.51
N THR A 209 1.42 -5.80 -3.23
CA THR A 209 0.51 -6.12 -2.13
C THR A 209 -0.78 -5.33 -2.26
N MET A 210 -0.71 -4.01 -2.39
CA MET A 210 -1.89 -3.15 -2.41
C MET A 210 -2.70 -3.27 -3.71
N THR A 211 -2.06 -3.51 -4.86
CA THR A 211 -2.80 -3.79 -6.10
C THR A 211 -3.53 -5.14 -6.01
N SER A 212 -2.92 -6.15 -5.38
CA SER A 212 -3.59 -7.43 -5.10
C SER A 212 -4.73 -7.27 -4.11
N SER A 213 -4.55 -6.45 -3.06
CA SER A 213 -5.64 -6.09 -2.15
C SER A 213 -6.79 -5.38 -2.86
N ALA A 214 -6.49 -4.46 -3.80
CA ALA A 214 -7.53 -3.79 -4.59
C ALA A 214 -8.36 -4.79 -5.41
N GLU A 215 -7.73 -5.83 -5.96
CA GLU A 215 -8.44 -6.90 -6.68
C GLU A 215 -9.28 -7.76 -5.73
N ALA A 216 -8.75 -8.13 -4.56
CA ALA A 216 -9.47 -8.90 -3.55
C ALA A 216 -10.65 -8.14 -2.91
N LEU A 217 -10.53 -6.82 -2.77
CA LEU A 217 -11.63 -5.89 -2.44
C LEU A 217 -12.71 -5.84 -3.55
N GLY A 218 -12.43 -6.39 -4.72
CA GLY A 218 -13.32 -6.37 -5.86
C GLY A 218 -13.28 -5.08 -6.67
N MET A 219 -12.29 -4.21 -6.48
CA MET A 219 -12.19 -2.89 -7.12
C MET A 219 -11.51 -2.90 -8.51
N THR A 220 -10.97 -4.03 -8.94
CA THR A 220 -10.32 -4.19 -10.26
C THR A 220 -11.04 -5.23 -11.11
N LEU A 221 -10.77 -5.23 -12.41
CA LEU A 221 -11.10 -6.41 -13.23
C LEU A 221 -10.33 -7.65 -12.71
N PRO A 222 -10.91 -8.86 -12.79
CA PRO A 222 -10.23 -10.07 -12.31
C PRO A 222 -8.93 -10.35 -13.05
N GLY A 223 -7.88 -10.65 -12.30
CA GLY A 223 -6.52 -10.91 -12.76
C GLY A 223 -5.68 -9.67 -13.05
N ALA A 224 -6.23 -8.46 -12.89
CA ALA A 224 -5.54 -7.22 -13.27
C ALA A 224 -4.26 -6.96 -12.46
N ALA A 225 -4.25 -7.29 -11.17
CA ALA A 225 -3.13 -6.97 -10.26
C ALA A 225 -1.82 -7.67 -10.64
N SER A 226 -1.90 -8.83 -11.30
CA SER A 226 -0.74 -9.62 -11.66
C SER A 226 -0.15 -9.30 -13.03
N ILE A 227 -0.85 -8.55 -13.89
CA ILE A 227 -0.39 -8.32 -15.28
C ILE A 227 0.83 -7.39 -15.29
N PRO A 228 2.01 -7.81 -15.79
CA PRO A 228 3.17 -6.93 -15.92
C PRO A 228 2.86 -5.71 -16.79
N ALA A 229 3.42 -4.54 -16.43
CA ALA A 229 3.11 -3.28 -17.11
C ALA A 229 3.49 -3.30 -18.62
N ALA A 230 4.54 -4.06 -18.95
CA ALA A 230 5.03 -4.24 -20.32
C ALA A 230 4.21 -5.26 -21.14
N ASP A 231 3.33 -6.05 -20.51
CA ASP A 231 2.53 -7.07 -21.20
C ASP A 231 1.42 -6.42 -22.04
N SER A 232 1.17 -6.94 -23.24
CA SER A 232 0.07 -6.49 -24.12
C SER A 232 -1.33 -6.61 -23.47
N ASN A 233 -1.50 -7.53 -22.52
CA ASN A 233 -2.68 -7.68 -21.70
C ASN A 233 -2.96 -6.45 -20.85
N HIS A 234 -1.93 -5.68 -20.46
CA HIS A 234 -2.09 -4.47 -19.67
C HIS A 234 -2.90 -3.42 -20.44
N ALA A 235 -2.55 -3.17 -21.71
CA ALA A 235 -3.31 -2.29 -22.60
C ALA A 235 -4.77 -2.78 -22.80
N ARG A 236 -4.96 -4.10 -22.96
CA ARG A 236 -6.30 -4.71 -23.09
C ARG A 236 -7.13 -4.54 -21.81
N MET A 237 -6.50 -4.68 -20.65
CA MET A 237 -7.11 -4.49 -19.32
C MET A 237 -7.53 -3.03 -19.13
N CYS A 238 -6.69 -2.06 -19.48
CA CYS A 238 -7.04 -0.62 -19.46
C CYS A 238 -8.27 -0.31 -20.32
N ALA A 239 -8.31 -0.80 -21.56
CA ALA A 239 -9.47 -0.60 -22.43
C ALA A 239 -10.73 -1.32 -21.91
N SER A 240 -10.58 -2.49 -21.28
CA SER A 240 -11.70 -3.22 -20.69
C SER A 240 -12.25 -2.50 -19.44
N ALA A 241 -11.37 -1.92 -18.62
CA ALA A 241 -11.76 -1.10 -17.47
C ALA A 241 -12.52 0.16 -17.91
N GLY A 242 -12.03 0.82 -18.98
CA GLY A 242 -12.71 1.96 -19.58
C GLY A 242 -14.11 1.65 -20.12
N LYS A 243 -14.34 0.44 -20.65
CA LYS A 243 -15.70 0.00 -21.00
C LYS A 243 -16.54 -0.23 -19.75
N ARG A 244 -15.98 -0.95 -18.79
CA ARG A 244 -16.73 -1.41 -17.62
C ARG A 244 -17.20 -0.27 -16.74
N ILE A 245 -16.40 0.78 -16.56
CA ILE A 245 -16.80 1.92 -15.73
C ILE A 245 -18.04 2.63 -16.26
N VAL A 246 -18.24 2.69 -17.58
CA VAL A 246 -19.45 3.28 -18.17
C VAL A 246 -20.68 2.46 -17.79
N ASP A 247 -20.60 1.13 -17.86
CA ASP A 247 -21.67 0.25 -17.40
C ASP A 247 -21.93 0.38 -15.90
N MET A 248 -20.88 0.48 -15.09
CA MET A 248 -21.00 0.68 -13.64
C MET A 248 -21.72 1.99 -13.28
N VAL A 249 -21.49 3.06 -14.05
CA VAL A 249 -22.26 4.31 -13.88
C VAL A 249 -23.74 4.06 -14.11
N TRP A 250 -24.10 3.41 -15.21
CA TRP A 250 -25.50 3.09 -15.49
C TRP A 250 -26.13 2.17 -14.45
N GLU A 251 -25.35 1.28 -13.84
CA GLU A 251 -25.77 0.37 -12.78
C GLU A 251 -25.78 1.01 -11.38
N ASP A 252 -25.25 2.23 -11.25
CA ASP A 252 -25.01 2.92 -9.99
C ASP A 252 -24.25 2.03 -8.98
N MET A 253 -23.22 1.35 -9.48
CA MET A 253 -22.37 0.43 -8.73
C MET A 253 -21.22 1.20 -8.08
N ARG A 254 -21.32 1.44 -6.77
CA ARG A 254 -20.43 2.33 -6.02
C ARG A 254 -19.43 1.55 -5.17
N PRO A 255 -18.31 2.17 -4.75
CA PRO A 255 -17.36 1.56 -3.81
C PRO A 255 -18.01 1.01 -2.55
N ALA A 256 -18.98 1.70 -1.94
CA ALA A 256 -19.69 1.20 -0.76
C ALA A 256 -20.59 -0.03 -1.03
N ASP A 257 -20.90 -0.35 -2.30
CA ASP A 257 -21.58 -1.61 -2.65
C ASP A 257 -20.59 -2.77 -2.76
N LEU A 258 -19.31 -2.49 -3.06
CA LEU A 258 -18.27 -3.48 -3.34
C LEU A 258 -17.40 -3.78 -2.12
N ILE A 259 -16.99 -2.73 -1.41
CA ILE A 259 -16.11 -2.78 -0.26
C ILE A 259 -16.96 -2.96 1.00
N SER A 260 -17.15 -4.21 1.40
CA SER A 260 -17.75 -4.61 2.67
C SER A 260 -16.68 -5.10 3.65
N ARG A 261 -17.09 -5.35 4.90
CA ARG A 261 -16.23 -6.00 5.90
C ARG A 261 -15.68 -7.34 5.39
N GLU A 262 -16.51 -8.15 4.76
CA GLU A 262 -16.11 -9.44 4.18
C GLU A 262 -15.09 -9.28 3.06
N SER A 263 -15.26 -8.28 2.18
CA SER A 263 -14.26 -8.00 1.13
C SER A 263 -12.94 -7.49 1.72
N LEU A 264 -12.99 -6.77 2.85
CA LEU A 264 -11.81 -6.30 3.56
C LEU A 264 -11.08 -7.48 4.22
N GLU A 265 -11.81 -8.42 4.82
CA GLU A 265 -11.27 -9.69 5.33
C GLU A 265 -10.64 -10.51 4.20
N ASN A 266 -11.25 -10.57 3.01
CA ASN A 266 -10.64 -11.18 1.82
C ASN A 266 -9.33 -10.50 1.43
N ALA A 267 -9.28 -9.16 1.46
CA ALA A 267 -8.07 -8.41 1.14
C ALA A 267 -6.94 -8.69 2.14
N ILE A 268 -7.25 -8.73 3.44
CA ILE A 268 -6.28 -9.07 4.49
C ILE A 268 -5.80 -10.52 4.33
N THR A 269 -6.71 -11.46 4.13
CA THR A 269 -6.39 -12.88 3.86
C THR A 269 -5.48 -13.02 2.63
N THR A 270 -5.75 -12.25 1.58
CA THR A 270 -4.90 -12.20 0.38
C THR A 270 -3.50 -11.70 0.71
N VAL A 271 -3.36 -10.63 1.50
CA VAL A 271 -2.06 -10.13 1.97
C VAL A 271 -1.31 -11.22 2.74
N MET A 272 -2.00 -11.95 3.62
CA MET A 272 -1.40 -13.05 4.39
C MET A 272 -0.89 -14.16 3.47
N ALA A 273 -1.71 -14.62 2.53
CA ALA A 273 -1.34 -15.70 1.62
C ALA A 273 -0.20 -15.35 0.64
N LEU A 274 -0.04 -14.05 0.35
CA LEU A 274 1.05 -13.54 -0.48
C LEU A 274 2.36 -13.34 0.28
N GLY A 275 2.36 -13.35 1.62
CA GLY A 275 3.50 -12.86 2.39
C GLY A 275 3.72 -11.35 2.19
N GLY A 276 2.63 -10.60 2.08
CA GLY A 276 2.61 -9.20 1.65
C GLY A 276 3.27 -8.21 2.62
N SER A 277 3.38 -6.97 2.13
CA SER A 277 3.98 -5.84 2.85
C SER A 277 3.27 -5.51 4.17
N THR A 278 4.04 -5.15 5.21
CA THR A 278 3.51 -4.66 6.49
C THR A 278 2.74 -3.36 6.37
N ASN A 279 3.06 -2.53 5.35
CA ASN A 279 2.32 -1.31 5.04
C ASN A 279 0.83 -1.56 4.74
N ALA A 280 0.45 -2.79 4.33
CA ALA A 280 -0.95 -3.13 4.10
C ALA A 280 -1.80 -3.03 5.38
N ALA A 281 -1.21 -3.26 6.56
CA ALA A 281 -1.89 -3.06 7.85
C ALA A 281 -2.40 -1.63 7.97
N ILE A 282 -1.54 -0.64 7.70
CA ILE A 282 -1.89 0.78 7.75
C ILE A 282 -2.93 1.13 6.67
N HIS A 283 -2.73 0.63 5.45
CA HIS A 283 -3.52 1.03 4.29
C HIS A 283 -4.95 0.46 4.30
N LEU A 284 -5.12 -0.81 4.64
CA LEU A 284 -6.45 -1.44 4.68
C LEU A 284 -7.26 -0.97 5.90
N LEU A 285 -6.60 -0.63 7.02
CA LEU A 285 -7.27 0.07 8.13
C LEU A 285 -7.84 1.40 7.66
N ALA A 286 -7.04 2.24 6.99
CA ALA A 286 -7.49 3.53 6.49
C ALA A 286 -8.65 3.41 5.50
N ILE A 287 -8.59 2.47 4.55
CA ILE A 287 -9.68 2.22 3.60
C ILE A 287 -10.95 1.78 4.34
N GLY A 288 -10.84 0.85 5.29
CA GLY A 288 -11.99 0.37 6.06
C GLY A 288 -12.62 1.44 6.94
N HIS A 289 -11.82 2.38 7.47
CA HIS A 289 -12.33 3.52 8.25
C HIS A 289 -13.10 4.53 7.40
N ARG A 290 -12.74 4.74 6.12
CA ARG A 290 -13.52 5.61 5.19
C ARG A 290 -14.96 5.13 4.93
N LEU A 291 -15.25 3.87 5.25
CA LEU A 291 -16.58 3.26 5.12
C LEU A 291 -17.14 2.75 6.46
N ASP A 292 -16.49 3.08 7.57
CA ASP A 292 -16.86 2.65 8.93
C ASP A 292 -17.10 1.13 9.07
N LEU A 293 -16.16 0.31 8.56
CA LEU A 293 -16.30 -1.15 8.53
C LEU A 293 -15.86 -1.87 9.82
N GLY A 294 -15.53 -1.12 10.87
CA GLY A 294 -15.12 -1.66 12.17
C GLY A 294 -13.86 -2.54 12.10
N VAL A 295 -12.82 -2.05 11.40
CA VAL A 295 -11.52 -2.72 11.22
C VAL A 295 -10.50 -2.26 12.27
N GLY A 296 -9.69 -3.21 12.76
CA GLY A 296 -8.60 -2.99 13.72
C GLY A 296 -7.47 -4.01 13.51
N LEU A 297 -6.32 -3.83 14.19
CA LEU A 297 -5.17 -4.72 14.07
C LEU A 297 -5.49 -6.17 14.51
N GLU A 298 -6.43 -6.37 15.42
CA GLU A 298 -6.88 -7.70 15.87
C GLU A 298 -7.42 -8.56 14.72
N MET A 299 -8.05 -7.92 13.72
CA MET A 299 -8.53 -8.61 12.52
C MET A 299 -7.36 -9.21 11.72
N PHE A 300 -6.23 -8.49 11.63
CA PHE A 300 -5.03 -8.99 10.96
C PHE A 300 -4.45 -10.20 11.69
N ASP A 301 -4.34 -10.16 13.03
CA ASP A 301 -3.83 -11.30 13.78
C ASP A 301 -4.73 -12.54 13.63
N THR A 302 -6.05 -12.32 13.71
CA THR A 302 -7.04 -13.40 13.59
C THR A 302 -6.92 -14.11 12.24
N LEU A 303 -6.87 -13.35 11.15
CA LEU A 303 -6.74 -13.90 9.79
C LEU A 303 -5.35 -14.47 9.51
N SER A 304 -4.30 -13.89 10.09
CA SER A 304 -2.94 -14.41 9.97
C SER A 304 -2.84 -15.84 10.50
N ARG A 305 -3.43 -16.13 11.66
CA ARG A 305 -3.38 -17.47 12.28
C ARG A 305 -4.01 -18.59 11.44
N THR A 306 -4.91 -18.26 10.53
CA THR A 306 -5.69 -19.24 9.76
C THR A 306 -5.36 -19.24 8.27
N THR A 307 -4.41 -18.42 7.82
CA THR A 307 -4.10 -18.25 6.40
C THR A 307 -2.66 -18.66 6.09
N PRO A 308 -2.44 -19.75 5.33
CA PRO A 308 -1.10 -20.16 4.95
C PRO A 308 -0.51 -19.21 3.89
N VAL A 309 0.81 -19.06 3.92
CA VAL A 309 1.56 -18.30 2.91
C VAL A 309 1.89 -19.23 1.75
N LEU A 310 1.32 -18.98 0.57
CA LEU A 310 1.51 -19.84 -0.60
C LEU A 310 2.37 -19.21 -1.70
N ALA A 311 2.54 -17.89 -1.72
CA ALA A 311 3.35 -17.25 -2.74
C ALA A 311 4.85 -17.32 -2.41
N ASP A 312 5.62 -18.04 -3.22
CA ASP A 312 7.09 -18.10 -3.13
C ASP A 312 7.72 -16.91 -3.88
N ILE A 313 7.37 -15.69 -3.44
CA ILE A 313 7.78 -14.44 -4.07
C ILE A 313 8.67 -13.64 -3.12
N GLN A 314 9.75 -13.07 -3.64
CA GLN A 314 10.62 -12.20 -2.86
C GLN A 314 9.82 -11.06 -2.20
N PRO A 315 10.19 -10.61 -0.97
CA PRO A 315 11.40 -10.99 -0.25
C PRO A 315 11.31 -12.25 0.62
N SER A 316 10.14 -12.85 0.79
CA SER A 316 9.99 -14.08 1.59
C SER A 316 10.33 -15.35 0.82
N GLY A 317 10.20 -15.30 -0.51
CA GLY A 317 10.48 -16.41 -1.41
C GLY A 317 11.59 -16.12 -2.42
N ARG A 318 11.58 -16.89 -3.51
CA ARG A 318 12.64 -16.95 -4.52
C ARG A 318 12.28 -16.24 -5.83
N PHE A 319 11.01 -16.27 -6.22
CA PHE A 319 10.54 -15.81 -7.52
C PHE A 319 10.04 -14.36 -7.49
N LEU A 320 9.62 -13.84 -8.66
CA LEU A 320 9.15 -12.47 -8.84
C LEU A 320 7.73 -12.43 -9.46
N MET A 321 7.13 -11.25 -9.51
CA MET A 321 5.75 -11.07 -9.96
C MET A 321 5.49 -11.52 -11.41
N GLU A 322 6.51 -11.49 -12.27
CA GLU A 322 6.40 -12.03 -13.63
C GLU A 322 6.19 -13.55 -13.61
N ASP A 323 6.93 -14.28 -12.77
CA ASP A 323 6.75 -15.71 -12.56
C ASP A 323 5.38 -16.00 -11.94
N PHE A 324 4.96 -15.18 -10.97
CA PHE A 324 3.63 -15.29 -10.35
C PHE A 324 2.50 -15.17 -11.38
N TYR A 325 2.58 -14.18 -12.28
CA TYR A 325 1.62 -13.98 -13.35
C TYR A 325 1.50 -15.21 -14.25
N TYR A 326 2.62 -15.72 -14.76
CA TYR A 326 2.62 -16.90 -15.64
C TYR A 326 2.20 -18.19 -14.94
N SER A 327 2.34 -18.24 -13.61
CA SER A 327 1.91 -19.39 -12.80
C SER A 327 0.40 -19.43 -12.53
N GLY A 328 -0.36 -18.45 -13.05
CA GLY A 328 -1.81 -18.34 -12.88
C GLY A 328 -2.23 -17.04 -12.18
N GLY A 329 -1.27 -16.30 -11.62
CA GLY A 329 -1.48 -15.02 -10.97
C GLY A 329 -2.42 -15.06 -9.77
N LEU A 330 -2.95 -13.89 -9.41
CA LEU A 330 -3.75 -13.73 -8.21
C LEU A 330 -5.02 -14.60 -8.22
N ARG A 331 -5.69 -14.73 -9.36
CA ARG A 331 -6.90 -15.56 -9.49
C ARG A 331 -6.64 -17.02 -9.09
N ALA A 332 -5.52 -17.57 -9.51
CA ALA A 332 -5.16 -18.95 -9.18
C ALA A 332 -4.81 -19.12 -7.70
N LEU A 333 -4.08 -18.16 -7.12
CA LEU A 333 -3.82 -18.13 -5.67
C LEU A 333 -5.13 -18.05 -4.87
N LEU A 334 -6.02 -17.10 -5.20
CA LEU A 334 -7.29 -16.92 -4.50
C LEU A 334 -8.17 -18.17 -4.61
N ASN A 335 -8.19 -18.83 -5.77
CA ASN A 335 -8.91 -20.09 -5.92
C ASN A 335 -8.32 -21.22 -5.06
N ARG A 336 -7.00 -21.20 -4.80
CA ARG A 336 -6.34 -22.19 -3.94
C ARG A 336 -6.62 -21.98 -2.46
N ILE A 337 -6.80 -20.74 -2.02
CA ILE A 337 -7.20 -20.39 -0.65
C ILE A 337 -8.72 -20.13 -0.53
N ARG A 338 -9.52 -20.65 -1.46
CA ARG A 338 -10.96 -20.35 -1.57
C ARG A 338 -11.74 -20.57 -0.27
N ASP A 339 -11.36 -21.57 0.51
CA ASP A 339 -12.01 -21.90 1.78
C ASP A 339 -11.73 -20.88 2.90
N CYS A 340 -10.70 -20.04 2.74
CA CYS A 340 -10.39 -18.91 3.61
C CYS A 340 -11.11 -17.61 3.17
N LEU A 341 -11.86 -17.63 2.06
CA LEU A 341 -12.41 -16.43 1.43
C LEU A 341 -13.95 -16.38 1.49
N HIS A 342 -14.46 -15.18 1.67
CA HIS A 342 -15.86 -14.82 1.45
C HIS A 342 -16.16 -14.75 -0.05
N THR A 343 -16.49 -15.88 -0.65
CA THR A 343 -16.67 -16.02 -2.11
C THR A 343 -17.89 -15.28 -2.69
N ASN A 344 -18.81 -14.81 -1.85
CA ASN A 344 -20.03 -14.10 -2.28
C ASN A 344 -19.85 -12.57 -2.39
N THR A 345 -18.68 -12.03 -2.06
CA THR A 345 -18.42 -10.58 -2.18
C THR A 345 -18.52 -10.12 -3.63
N ALA A 346 -19.12 -8.97 -3.86
CA ALA A 346 -19.28 -8.42 -5.21
C ALA A 346 -17.97 -7.82 -5.74
N THR A 347 -17.85 -7.74 -7.06
CA THR A 347 -16.71 -7.12 -7.73
C THR A 347 -17.18 -6.19 -8.84
N VAL A 348 -16.30 -5.29 -9.28
CA VAL A 348 -16.62 -4.26 -10.28
C VAL A 348 -17.19 -4.81 -11.56
N ASN A 349 -16.92 -6.06 -11.96
CA ASN A 349 -17.46 -6.65 -13.19
C ASN A 349 -18.91 -7.19 -13.05
N GLY A 350 -19.53 -7.03 -11.88
CA GLY A 350 -20.90 -7.46 -11.58
C GLY A 350 -21.04 -8.92 -11.14
N LYS A 351 -19.93 -9.66 -11.04
CA LYS A 351 -19.86 -11.03 -10.52
C LYS A 351 -19.34 -11.07 -9.09
N THR A 352 -19.53 -12.20 -8.42
CA THR A 352 -18.90 -12.44 -7.12
C THR A 352 -17.42 -12.81 -7.27
N LEU A 353 -16.65 -12.68 -6.18
CA LEU A 353 -15.27 -13.16 -6.13
C LEU A 353 -15.18 -14.65 -6.49
N GLY A 354 -16.07 -15.47 -5.95
CA GLY A 354 -16.14 -16.91 -6.20
C GLY A 354 -16.35 -17.27 -7.66
N GLU A 355 -17.22 -16.53 -8.37
CA GLU A 355 -17.45 -16.71 -9.81
C GLU A 355 -16.23 -16.28 -10.64
N ASN A 356 -15.49 -15.27 -10.18
CA ASN A 356 -14.31 -14.75 -10.88
C ASN A 356 -13.08 -15.64 -10.74
N ILE A 357 -12.95 -16.38 -9.64
CA ILE A 357 -11.82 -17.29 -9.40
C ILE A 357 -12.14 -18.73 -9.78
N ASP A 358 -13.41 -19.06 -10.06
CA ASP A 358 -13.83 -20.39 -10.47
C ASP A 358 -13.06 -20.87 -11.71
N GLY A 359 -12.58 -22.12 -11.66
CA GLY A 359 -11.75 -22.72 -12.69
C GLY A 359 -10.36 -22.11 -12.89
N ALA A 360 -9.93 -21.12 -12.09
CA ALA A 360 -8.56 -20.61 -12.15
C ALA A 360 -7.56 -21.68 -11.68
N GLN A 361 -6.57 -21.97 -12.51
CA GLN A 361 -5.58 -23.01 -12.29
C GLN A 361 -4.22 -22.41 -11.96
N VAL A 362 -3.49 -23.08 -11.08
CA VAL A 362 -2.06 -22.83 -10.90
C VAL A 362 -1.30 -23.71 -11.90
N PHE A 363 -0.34 -23.11 -12.60
CA PHE A 363 0.48 -23.77 -13.62
C PHE A 363 1.90 -24.09 -13.14
N ASN A 364 2.32 -23.54 -12.00
CA ASN A 364 3.60 -23.84 -11.38
C ASN A 364 3.47 -23.82 -9.85
N ASP A 365 3.45 -25.01 -9.24
CA ASP A 365 3.33 -25.17 -7.80
C ASP A 365 4.61 -24.78 -7.03
N GLU A 366 5.74 -24.50 -7.69
CA GLU A 366 6.90 -23.93 -7.00
C GLU A 366 6.72 -22.45 -6.69
N VAL A 367 5.97 -21.72 -7.52
CA VAL A 367 5.74 -20.27 -7.39
C VAL A 367 4.49 -19.98 -6.56
N ILE A 368 3.41 -20.72 -6.81
CA ILE A 368 2.19 -20.69 -6.00
C ILE A 368 2.06 -22.06 -5.35
N ARG A 369 2.50 -22.17 -4.11
CA ARG A 369 2.58 -23.43 -3.37
C ARG A 369 1.22 -24.06 -3.12
N THR A 370 1.22 -25.35 -2.82
CA THR A 370 0.04 -26.10 -2.42
C THR A 370 -0.24 -25.91 -0.92
N LEU A 371 -1.48 -26.19 -0.49
CA LEU A 371 -1.88 -26.04 0.92
C LEU A 371 -1.15 -27.00 1.87
N ASP A 372 -0.68 -28.14 1.37
CA ASP A 372 0.10 -29.15 2.11
C ASP A 372 1.61 -28.88 2.10
N ASN A 373 2.07 -27.90 1.31
CA ASN A 373 3.47 -27.49 1.25
C ASN A 373 3.61 -25.95 1.21
N PRO A 374 3.02 -25.22 2.18
CA PRO A 374 3.07 -23.77 2.20
C PRO A 374 4.48 -23.27 2.57
N MET A 375 4.77 -21.99 2.29
CA MET A 375 5.97 -21.32 2.81
C MET A 375 5.90 -21.14 4.33
N SER A 376 4.69 -20.97 4.86
CA SER A 376 4.39 -20.87 6.28
C SER A 376 2.92 -21.25 6.53
N GLU A 377 2.65 -21.92 7.64
CA GLU A 377 1.29 -22.30 8.07
C GLU A 377 0.48 -21.11 8.60
N GLU A 378 1.15 -20.08 9.14
CA GLU A 378 0.55 -18.80 9.53
C GLU A 378 0.91 -17.70 8.51
N GLY A 379 0.03 -16.71 8.38
CA GLY A 379 0.14 -15.59 7.47
C GLY A 379 1.42 -14.79 7.64
N GLY A 380 1.92 -14.18 6.57
CA GLY A 380 3.26 -13.57 6.58
C GLY A 380 3.45 -12.41 7.55
N LEU A 381 2.36 -11.77 7.99
CA LEU A 381 2.34 -10.64 8.92
C LEU A 381 1.77 -11.06 10.28
N VAL A 382 2.44 -10.66 11.35
CA VAL A 382 2.00 -10.89 12.73
C VAL A 382 1.87 -9.55 13.46
N VAL A 383 0.85 -9.44 14.31
CA VAL A 383 0.65 -8.29 15.22
C VAL A 383 1.20 -8.63 16.60
N LEU A 384 2.07 -7.78 17.13
CA LEU A 384 2.66 -7.91 18.46
C LEU A 384 1.97 -6.94 19.42
N LYS A 385 1.81 -7.36 20.68
CA LYS A 385 1.41 -6.50 21.80
C LYS A 385 2.36 -6.69 22.98
N GLY A 386 2.35 -5.76 23.92
CA GLY A 386 3.15 -5.86 25.13
C GLY A 386 3.44 -4.49 25.69
N ASN A 387 4.26 -4.41 26.73
CA ASN A 387 4.53 -3.13 27.36
C ASN A 387 5.27 -2.15 26.43
N LEU A 388 5.99 -2.63 25.40
CA LEU A 388 6.72 -1.74 24.48
C LEU A 388 5.81 -1.15 23.39
N CYS A 389 4.75 -1.88 23.01
CA CYS A 389 3.81 -1.53 21.95
C CYS A 389 2.35 -1.81 22.38
N PRO A 390 1.80 -1.02 23.33
CA PRO A 390 0.49 -1.31 23.91
C PRO A 390 -0.66 -1.24 22.90
N ASP A 391 -0.56 -0.36 21.89
CA ASP A 391 -1.56 -0.23 20.82
C ASP A 391 -1.24 -1.15 19.62
N GLY A 392 -0.06 -1.76 19.63
CA GLY A 392 0.36 -2.77 18.68
C GLY A 392 1.66 -2.43 17.94
N ALA A 393 2.23 -3.46 17.33
CA ALA A 393 3.32 -3.37 16.36
C ALA A 393 3.14 -4.50 15.34
N VAL A 394 3.84 -4.45 14.21
CA VAL A 394 3.79 -5.51 13.20
C VAL A 394 5.18 -6.02 12.84
N ILE A 395 5.25 -7.30 12.48
CA ILE A 395 6.46 -7.95 11.97
C ILE A 395 6.09 -8.88 10.81
N LYS A 396 6.96 -8.96 9.79
CA LYS A 396 6.84 -9.93 8.71
C LYS A 396 7.74 -11.13 8.99
N HIS A 397 7.18 -12.16 9.62
CA HIS A 397 7.97 -13.28 10.15
C HIS A 397 8.53 -14.19 9.05
N THR A 398 7.87 -14.30 7.90
CA THR A 398 8.36 -15.08 6.75
C THR A 398 9.61 -14.50 6.08
N ALA A 399 10.04 -13.31 6.49
CA ALA A 399 11.32 -12.75 6.07
C ALA A 399 12.31 -12.62 7.23
N ALA A 400 11.96 -13.05 8.43
CA ALA A 400 12.83 -13.06 9.60
C ALA A 400 13.69 -14.33 9.63
N ASP A 401 14.90 -14.25 10.21
CA ASP A 401 15.69 -15.45 10.50
C ASP A 401 15.00 -16.25 11.63
N PRO A 402 14.68 -17.54 11.43
CA PRO A 402 13.96 -18.35 12.41
C PRO A 402 14.59 -18.39 13.81
N LYS A 403 15.90 -18.18 13.93
CA LYS A 403 16.57 -18.13 15.23
C LYS A 403 16.09 -16.97 16.12
N PHE A 404 15.51 -15.92 15.53
CA PHE A 404 14.99 -14.75 16.24
C PHE A 404 13.48 -14.78 16.44
N HIS A 405 12.79 -15.87 16.09
CA HIS A 405 11.36 -16.03 16.37
C HIS A 405 11.02 -15.85 17.85
N LYS A 406 11.98 -16.20 18.72
CA LYS A 406 11.96 -15.90 20.15
C LYS A 406 13.35 -15.44 20.56
N HIS A 407 13.48 -14.18 20.95
CA HIS A 407 14.78 -13.56 21.22
C HIS A 407 14.71 -12.62 22.41
N THR A 408 15.73 -12.63 23.25
CA THR A 408 15.90 -11.66 24.33
C THR A 408 17.33 -11.11 24.29
N GLY A 409 17.47 -9.79 24.22
CA GLY A 409 18.78 -9.15 24.06
C GLY A 409 18.84 -7.71 24.57
N PRO A 410 20.04 -7.17 24.84
CA PRO A 410 20.20 -5.81 25.31
C PRO A 410 19.95 -4.80 24.18
N ALA A 411 19.24 -3.73 24.48
CA ALA A 411 18.91 -2.66 23.54
C ALA A 411 20.14 -1.81 23.19
N VAL A 412 20.30 -1.50 21.91
CA VAL A 412 21.21 -0.46 21.39
C VAL A 412 20.35 0.62 20.79
N VAL A 413 20.23 1.74 21.51
CA VAL A 413 19.24 2.78 21.22
C VAL A 413 19.84 3.92 20.39
N PHE A 414 19.09 4.30 19.36
CA PHE A 414 19.31 5.47 18.53
C PHE A 414 18.09 6.41 18.64
N GLU A 415 18.33 7.68 18.91
CA GLU A 415 17.26 8.66 19.18
C GLU A 415 16.54 9.11 17.91
N SER A 416 17.17 9.00 16.74
CA SER A 416 16.60 9.39 15.46
C SER A 416 17.37 8.77 14.30
N HIS A 417 16.85 8.90 13.07
CA HIS A 417 17.57 8.43 11.88
C HIS A 417 18.94 9.11 11.67
N PRO A 418 19.10 10.44 11.85
CA PRO A 418 20.42 11.07 11.84
C PRO A 418 21.38 10.54 12.92
N ASP A 419 20.91 10.31 14.14
CA ASP A 419 21.72 9.73 15.23
C ASP A 419 22.18 8.32 14.87
N LEU A 420 21.29 7.51 14.28
CA LEU A 420 21.61 6.18 13.79
C LEU A 420 22.72 6.22 12.73
N LEU A 421 22.58 7.04 11.69
CA LEU A 421 23.58 7.12 10.62
C LEU A 421 24.95 7.59 11.14
N ALA A 422 24.98 8.45 12.16
CA ALA A 422 26.22 8.94 12.75
C ALA A 422 26.97 7.89 13.57
N ARG A 423 26.26 6.90 14.15
CA ARG A 423 26.81 5.99 15.17
C ARG A 423 26.83 4.51 14.79
N ILE A 424 25.98 4.05 13.86
CA ILE A 424 25.81 2.60 13.61
C ILE A 424 27.09 1.90 13.15
N ASP A 425 27.96 2.63 12.46
CA ASP A 425 29.24 2.13 11.93
C ASP A 425 30.46 2.54 12.76
N ASP A 426 30.24 3.12 13.94
CA ASP A 426 31.32 3.40 14.88
C ASP A 426 31.98 2.07 15.34
N PRO A 427 33.30 1.89 15.16
CA PRO A 427 33.99 0.68 15.60
C PRO A 427 33.83 0.43 17.11
N ASP A 428 33.68 1.48 17.91
CA ASP A 428 33.56 1.41 19.37
C ASP A 428 32.11 1.21 19.86
N LEU A 429 31.12 1.22 18.96
CA LEU A 429 29.73 0.93 19.31
C LEU A 429 29.59 -0.44 19.98
N VAL A 430 29.16 -0.52 21.23
CA VAL A 430 28.95 -1.81 21.90
C VAL A 430 27.69 -2.47 21.34
N VAL A 431 27.89 -3.46 20.44
CA VAL A 431 26.83 -4.19 19.76
C VAL A 431 27.30 -5.60 19.40
N THR A 432 26.46 -6.60 19.64
CA THR A 432 26.71 -8.01 19.29
C THR A 432 25.56 -8.55 18.43
N PRO A 433 25.69 -9.74 17.82
CA PRO A 433 24.59 -10.38 17.08
C PRO A 433 23.32 -10.62 17.91
N GLU A 434 23.45 -10.66 19.24
CA GLU A 434 22.35 -10.86 20.19
C GLU A 434 21.71 -9.54 20.66
N SER A 435 22.29 -8.38 20.33
CA SER A 435 21.72 -7.08 20.66
C SER A 435 20.38 -6.85 19.95
N VAL A 436 19.57 -5.92 20.47
CA VAL A 436 18.34 -5.44 19.84
C VAL A 436 18.54 -4.00 19.43
N ILE A 437 18.57 -3.72 18.13
CA ILE A 437 18.73 -2.34 17.63
C ILE A 437 17.38 -1.64 17.71
N VAL A 438 17.33 -0.47 18.36
CA VAL A 438 16.11 0.31 18.56
C VAL A 438 16.30 1.71 17.99
N MET A 439 15.41 2.15 17.11
CA MET A 439 15.38 3.54 16.62
C MET A 439 14.04 4.20 16.99
N LYS A 440 14.12 5.39 17.60
CA LYS A 440 12.98 6.22 18.00
C LYS A 440 12.67 7.30 16.97
N ASN A 441 11.53 7.97 17.15
CA ASN A 441 11.16 9.22 16.47
C ASN A 441 11.13 9.08 14.94
N ALA A 442 10.60 7.98 14.44
CA ALA A 442 10.41 7.73 13.02
C ALA A 442 8.95 7.36 12.66
N GLY A 443 8.03 7.55 13.62
CA GLY A 443 6.60 7.36 13.45
C GLY A 443 5.91 8.43 12.58
N PRO A 444 4.56 8.43 12.54
CA PRO A 444 3.79 9.41 11.79
C PRO A 444 4.18 10.84 12.11
N VAL A 445 4.23 11.24 13.37
CA VAL A 445 4.54 12.61 13.78
C VAL A 445 6.06 12.84 13.82
N GLY A 446 6.83 11.89 14.34
CA GLY A 446 8.28 12.08 14.59
C GLY A 446 9.18 11.93 13.37
N GLY A 447 8.76 11.13 12.37
CA GLY A 447 9.54 10.94 11.15
C GLY A 447 9.84 12.23 10.39
N PRO A 448 8.86 13.13 10.20
CA PRO A 448 7.41 12.95 10.08
C PRO A 448 7.02 12.17 8.80
N GLY A 449 5.78 11.71 8.71
CA GLY A 449 5.30 10.95 7.56
C GLY A 449 5.68 9.47 7.59
N MET A 450 6.06 8.96 8.76
CA MET A 450 6.43 7.55 9.00
C MET A 450 7.31 6.96 7.87
N PRO A 451 8.55 7.45 7.66
CA PRO A 451 9.39 6.99 6.55
C PRO A 451 9.74 5.50 6.61
N GLU A 452 10.18 4.93 5.48
CA GLU A 452 10.60 3.52 5.38
C GLU A 452 12.01 3.27 5.95
N TRP A 453 12.29 3.80 7.14
CA TRP A 453 13.58 3.70 7.81
C TRP A 453 13.71 2.51 8.76
N GLY A 454 12.65 1.71 8.94
CA GLY A 454 12.61 0.57 9.87
C GLY A 454 13.42 -0.65 9.45
N MET A 455 13.92 -0.69 8.20
CA MET A 455 15.00 -1.60 7.80
C MET A 455 16.33 -1.04 8.31
N LEU A 456 16.52 -1.07 9.64
CA LEU A 456 17.71 -0.50 10.27
C LEU A 456 18.96 -1.25 9.76
N PRO A 457 20.03 -0.52 9.38
CA PRO A 457 21.25 -1.15 8.87
C PRO A 457 21.93 -1.98 9.96
N ILE A 458 22.50 -3.10 9.55
CA ILE A 458 23.39 -3.88 10.41
C ILE A 458 24.73 -3.13 10.52
N PRO A 459 25.34 -3.02 11.71
CA PRO A 459 26.67 -2.43 11.88
C PRO A 459 27.69 -3.06 10.93
N LYS A 460 28.50 -2.23 10.27
CA LYS A 460 29.49 -2.68 9.28
C LYS A 460 30.42 -3.77 9.81
N LYS A 461 30.86 -3.65 11.07
CA LYS A 461 31.72 -4.66 11.71
C LYS A 461 31.04 -6.03 11.87
N LEU A 462 29.73 -6.06 12.08
CA LEU A 462 28.96 -7.30 12.15
C LEU A 462 28.74 -7.89 10.76
N LEU A 463 28.48 -7.05 9.74
CA LEU A 463 28.43 -7.48 8.35
C LEU A 463 29.74 -8.14 7.90
N GLN A 464 30.89 -7.53 8.22
CA GLN A 464 32.22 -8.08 7.96
C GLN A 464 32.48 -9.40 8.70
N ALA A 465 31.86 -9.59 9.88
CA ALA A 465 31.89 -10.84 10.63
C ALA A 465 30.90 -11.90 10.12
N GLY A 466 30.17 -11.64 9.04
CA GLY A 466 29.23 -12.59 8.43
C GLY A 466 27.81 -12.54 8.99
N VAL A 467 27.49 -11.60 9.89
CA VAL A 467 26.11 -11.39 10.37
C VAL A 467 25.27 -10.81 9.24
N ARG A 468 24.05 -11.32 9.06
CA ARG A 468 23.10 -10.87 8.02
C ARG A 468 21.69 -10.61 8.55
N ASP A 469 21.45 -10.85 9.83
CA ASP A 469 20.22 -10.45 10.52
C ASP A 469 20.47 -10.20 12.00
N ILE A 470 19.67 -9.31 12.58
CA ILE A 470 19.62 -8.92 13.99
C ILE A 470 18.23 -8.36 14.27
N VAL A 471 17.71 -8.50 15.51
CA VAL A 471 16.42 -7.93 15.88
C VAL A 471 16.48 -6.41 15.86
N ARG A 472 15.55 -5.80 15.13
CA ARG A 472 15.46 -4.35 14.89
C ARG A 472 14.05 -3.85 15.19
N ILE A 473 13.93 -2.76 15.95
CA ILE A 473 12.64 -2.23 16.41
C ILE A 473 12.57 -0.74 16.11
N SER A 474 11.46 -0.29 15.55
CA SER A 474 11.18 1.14 15.40
C SER A 474 9.68 1.44 15.32
N ASP A 475 9.32 2.70 15.57
CA ASP A 475 8.02 3.28 15.23
C ASP A 475 7.89 3.60 13.73
N ALA A 476 8.89 3.28 12.92
CA ALA A 476 8.92 3.51 11.47
C ALA A 476 8.13 2.45 10.67
N ARG A 477 8.09 2.64 9.36
CA ARG A 477 7.73 1.59 8.39
C ARG A 477 8.99 0.99 7.78
N MET A 478 8.85 -0.07 7.01
CA MET A 478 9.89 -0.54 6.09
C MET A 478 9.29 -0.73 4.70
N SER A 479 10.14 -0.81 3.68
CA SER A 479 9.69 -1.20 2.35
C SER A 479 9.14 -2.62 2.39
N GLY A 480 8.02 -2.89 1.70
CA GLY A 480 7.52 -4.25 1.57
C GLY A 480 8.54 -5.23 0.96
N THR A 481 9.53 -4.68 0.25
CA THR A 481 10.65 -5.38 -0.39
C THR A 481 11.78 -5.77 0.58
N SER A 482 11.77 -5.25 1.82
CA SER A 482 12.77 -5.52 2.84
C SER A 482 12.57 -6.89 3.51
N TYR A 483 13.64 -7.37 4.16
CA TYR A 483 13.71 -8.65 4.86
C TYR A 483 14.43 -8.52 6.21
N GLY A 484 14.47 -9.61 6.96
CA GLY A 484 15.08 -9.75 8.27
C GLY A 484 14.11 -9.46 9.42
N THR A 485 14.62 -9.60 10.64
CA THR A 485 13.81 -9.55 11.87
C THR A 485 13.54 -8.12 12.33
N CYS A 486 12.60 -7.45 11.63
CA CYS A 486 12.22 -6.06 11.88
C CYS A 486 10.81 -5.95 12.46
N VAL A 487 10.71 -5.43 13.69
CA VAL A 487 9.46 -4.97 14.31
C VAL A 487 9.24 -3.51 13.94
N LEU A 488 8.03 -3.21 13.47
CA LEU A 488 7.67 -1.93 12.87
C LEU A 488 6.38 -1.40 13.48
N HIS A 489 6.09 -0.13 13.20
CA HIS A 489 4.80 0.48 13.52
C HIS A 489 4.49 0.44 15.01
N VAL A 490 5.52 0.44 15.86
CA VAL A 490 5.35 0.49 17.31
C VAL A 490 4.46 1.68 17.65
N ALA A 491 3.28 1.39 18.20
CA ALA A 491 2.27 2.36 18.57
C ALA A 491 1.99 2.28 20.09
N PRO A 492 1.86 3.44 20.77
CA PRO A 492 2.12 4.80 20.26
C PRO A 492 3.59 5.02 19.90
N GLU A 493 3.84 5.92 18.93
CA GLU A 493 5.21 6.27 18.53
C GLU A 493 5.99 6.98 19.65
N ALA A 494 7.32 7.00 19.54
CA ALA A 494 8.16 7.63 20.57
C ALA A 494 7.95 9.15 20.67
N PHE A 495 7.72 9.82 19.54
CA PHE A 495 7.62 11.27 19.48
C PHE A 495 6.43 11.83 20.28
N VAL A 496 5.36 11.03 20.45
CA VAL A 496 4.16 11.40 21.21
C VAL A 496 4.16 10.80 22.63
N GLY A 497 5.29 10.25 23.09
CA GLY A 497 5.45 9.75 24.45
C GLY A 497 5.08 8.27 24.65
N GLY A 498 5.00 7.49 23.56
CA GLY A 498 4.85 6.05 23.62
C GLY A 498 6.03 5.36 24.34
N ASN A 499 5.85 4.11 24.75
CA ASN A 499 6.83 3.40 25.58
C ASN A 499 8.19 3.20 24.89
N LEU A 500 8.20 3.20 23.55
CA LEU A 500 9.44 3.22 22.76
C LEU A 500 10.34 4.41 23.10
N ALA A 501 9.79 5.56 23.47
CA ALA A 501 10.55 6.75 23.87
C ALA A 501 11.40 6.52 25.13
N LEU A 502 10.96 5.59 25.99
CA LEU A 502 11.50 5.34 27.33
C LEU A 502 12.59 4.25 27.34
N VAL A 503 12.88 3.64 26.20
CA VAL A 503 13.92 2.62 26.08
C VAL A 503 15.29 3.28 26.22
N GLU A 504 16.16 2.69 27.04
CA GLU A 504 17.54 3.10 27.24
C GLU A 504 18.50 1.99 26.76
N THR A 505 19.70 2.37 26.35
CA THR A 505 20.72 1.38 25.93
C THR A 505 21.06 0.49 27.12
N GLY A 506 21.05 -0.83 26.89
CA GLY A 506 21.29 -1.85 27.91
C GLY A 506 20.02 -2.48 28.50
N ASP A 507 18.83 -1.89 28.29
CA ASP A 507 17.57 -2.54 28.69
C ASP A 507 17.40 -3.87 27.95
N MET A 508 16.94 -4.91 28.65
CA MET A 508 16.65 -6.19 28.00
C MET A 508 15.29 -6.10 27.29
N ILE A 509 15.24 -6.51 26.03
CA ILE A 509 14.01 -6.58 25.23
C ILE A 509 13.75 -8.03 24.85
N SER A 510 12.52 -8.49 25.10
CA SER A 510 12.04 -9.83 24.76
C SER A 510 11.01 -9.76 23.63
N LEU A 511 11.30 -10.48 22.54
CA LEU A 511 10.42 -10.70 21.39
C LEU A 511 9.98 -12.17 21.37
N ASP A 512 8.68 -12.40 21.26
CA ASP A 512 8.10 -13.71 20.94
C ASP A 512 7.06 -13.55 19.83
N ILE A 513 7.45 -13.88 18.59
CA ILE A 513 6.61 -13.68 17.41
C ILE A 513 5.36 -14.56 17.47
N PHE A 514 5.50 -15.83 17.84
CA PHE A 514 4.36 -16.75 17.89
C PHE A 514 3.53 -16.58 19.16
N GLY A 515 4.15 -16.13 20.25
CA GLY A 515 3.48 -15.66 21.46
C GLY A 515 2.82 -14.29 21.35
N ARG A 516 3.00 -13.58 20.22
CA ARG A 516 2.49 -12.20 19.95
C ARG A 516 2.95 -11.16 20.96
N SER A 517 4.14 -11.33 21.54
CA SER A 517 4.61 -10.47 22.63
C SER A 517 5.86 -9.68 22.29
N LEU A 518 5.88 -8.41 22.66
CA LEU A 518 7.06 -7.53 22.63
C LEU A 518 7.15 -6.73 23.92
N ASN A 519 8.16 -7.01 24.73
CA ASN A 519 8.31 -6.40 26.04
C ASN A 519 9.72 -5.87 26.28
N MET A 520 9.82 -4.78 27.03
CA MET A 520 11.03 -4.31 27.67
C MET A 520 11.02 -4.78 29.13
N GLU A 521 12.06 -5.48 29.57
CA GLU A 521 12.21 -6.09 30.90
C GLU A 521 12.63 -5.04 31.95
N VAL A 522 11.81 -4.00 32.11
CA VAL A 522 11.99 -2.90 33.06
C VAL A 522 10.76 -2.87 33.95
N SER A 523 10.93 -2.61 35.25
CA SER A 523 9.81 -2.59 36.19
C SER A 523 8.88 -1.40 35.92
N ASP A 524 7.61 -1.55 36.30
CA ASP A 524 6.61 -0.50 36.13
C ASP A 524 6.99 0.80 36.88
N GLU A 525 7.70 0.71 38.01
CA GLU A 525 8.18 1.87 38.75
C GLU A 525 9.24 2.67 37.97
N GLU A 526 10.21 1.99 37.35
CA GLU A 526 11.23 2.69 36.55
C GLU A 526 10.61 3.25 35.26
N LEU A 527 9.69 2.52 34.63
CA LEU A 527 8.92 3.02 33.49
C LEU A 527 8.13 4.29 33.84
N ALA A 528 7.46 4.32 34.99
CA ALA A 528 6.72 5.48 35.46
C ALA A 528 7.65 6.69 35.70
N LYS A 529 8.83 6.45 36.30
CA LYS A 529 9.86 7.47 36.52
C LYS A 529 10.40 8.03 35.20
N ARG A 530 10.75 7.18 34.24
CA ARG A 530 11.21 7.61 32.90
C ARG A 530 10.13 8.42 32.18
N ARG A 531 8.87 8.00 32.26
CA ARG A 531 7.74 8.73 31.67
C ARG A 531 7.56 10.12 32.30
N ALA A 532 7.68 10.22 33.62
CA ALA A 532 7.59 11.52 34.31
C ALA A 532 8.75 12.46 33.95
N ALA A 533 9.91 11.92 33.56
CA ALA A 533 11.07 12.68 33.11
C ALA A 533 11.06 12.99 31.60
N TRP A 534 10.18 12.37 30.82
CA TRP A 534 10.13 12.56 29.36
C TRP A 534 9.58 13.93 28.99
N THR A 535 10.28 14.62 28.08
CA THR A 535 9.86 15.91 27.55
C THR A 535 9.51 15.78 26.07
N PRO A 536 8.32 16.24 25.63
CA PRO A 536 7.95 16.24 24.22
C PRO A 536 8.99 16.96 23.35
N PRO A 537 9.41 16.38 22.22
CA PRO A 537 10.29 17.07 21.27
C PRO A 537 9.59 18.28 20.62
N GLU A 538 10.39 19.21 20.10
CA GLU A 538 9.87 20.36 19.35
C GLU A 538 9.19 19.92 18.04
N PRO A 539 8.00 20.46 17.68
CA PRO A 539 7.32 20.14 16.43
C PRO A 539 8.17 20.47 15.19
N HIS A 540 8.18 19.56 14.21
CA HIS A 540 8.92 19.75 12.95
C HIS A 540 8.44 20.92 12.10
N TYR A 541 7.14 21.23 12.15
CA TYR A 541 6.51 22.21 11.26
C TYR A 541 5.69 23.24 12.04
N LYS A 542 5.87 24.52 11.70
CA LYS A 542 5.12 25.64 12.30
C LYS A 542 3.99 26.19 11.40
N ARG A 543 3.94 25.78 10.13
CA ARG A 543 2.91 26.17 9.15
C ARG A 543 2.87 25.21 7.95
N GLY A 544 1.86 25.36 7.08
CA GLY A 544 1.75 24.62 5.82
C GLY A 544 1.26 23.18 6.00
N TYR A 545 1.39 22.35 4.95
CA TYR A 545 0.88 20.98 4.97
C TYR A 545 1.47 20.14 6.11
N GLY A 546 2.77 20.26 6.38
CA GLY A 546 3.40 19.53 7.48
C GLY A 546 2.81 19.87 8.85
N TRP A 547 2.40 21.13 9.08
CA TRP A 547 1.70 21.50 10.31
C TRP A 547 0.31 20.86 10.37
N MET A 548 -0.48 20.94 9.29
CA MET A 548 -1.80 20.30 9.23
C MET A 548 -1.69 18.79 9.45
N TYR A 549 -0.73 18.15 8.79
CA TYR A 549 -0.45 16.73 8.95
C TYR A 549 -0.17 16.39 10.43
N SER A 550 0.81 17.03 11.07
CA SER A 550 1.20 16.71 12.44
C SER A 550 0.09 16.92 13.47
N ASN A 551 -0.89 17.80 13.21
CA ASN A 551 -2.00 18.06 14.13
C ASN A 551 -3.19 17.11 13.95
N HIS A 552 -3.36 16.51 12.77
CA HIS A 552 -4.55 15.73 12.42
C HIS A 552 -4.26 14.25 12.13
N ILE A 553 -2.98 13.87 12.00
CA ILE A 553 -2.59 12.50 11.71
C ILE A 553 -2.85 11.57 12.90
N GLN A 554 -3.51 10.45 12.64
CA GLN A 554 -3.65 9.37 13.60
C GLN A 554 -2.43 8.43 13.61
N GLN A 555 -2.33 7.58 14.62
CA GLN A 555 -1.24 6.62 14.78
C GLN A 555 -1.37 5.42 13.82
N ALA A 556 -0.33 4.58 13.75
CA ALA A 556 -0.24 3.49 12.78
C ALA A 556 -1.29 2.38 12.99
N ASP A 557 -1.67 2.11 14.24
CA ASP A 557 -2.77 1.22 14.64
C ASP A 557 -4.14 1.70 14.14
N LYS A 558 -4.24 2.97 13.75
CA LYS A 558 -5.45 3.61 13.20
C LYS A 558 -5.32 3.94 11.72
N GLY A 559 -4.33 3.36 11.03
CA GLY A 559 -4.16 3.51 9.59
C GLY A 559 -3.52 4.83 9.14
N CYS A 560 -3.00 5.65 10.05
CA CYS A 560 -2.36 6.94 9.74
C CYS A 560 -3.22 7.84 8.84
N ASP A 561 -4.53 7.89 9.05
CA ASP A 561 -5.42 8.81 8.34
C ASP A 561 -5.59 10.13 9.10
N PHE A 562 -6.17 11.13 8.44
CA PHE A 562 -6.59 12.35 9.12
C PHE A 562 -7.92 12.15 9.84
N ASP A 563 -7.99 12.58 11.10
CA ASP A 563 -9.18 12.49 11.94
C ASP A 563 -10.44 13.09 11.28
N PHE A 564 -10.30 14.21 10.58
CA PHE A 564 -11.40 14.92 9.93
C PHE A 564 -11.89 14.27 8.62
N LEU A 565 -11.25 13.20 8.13
CA LEU A 565 -11.64 12.50 6.90
C LEU A 565 -12.35 11.16 7.13
N GLN A 566 -12.63 10.79 8.39
CA GLN A 566 -13.25 9.50 8.74
C GLN A 566 -14.77 9.52 8.77
N SER A 567 -15.41 10.69 8.72
CA SER A 567 -16.88 10.78 8.68
C SER A 567 -17.43 10.14 7.41
N THR A 568 -18.48 9.33 7.56
CA THR A 568 -19.22 8.70 6.46
C THR A 568 -20.49 9.47 6.09
N GLU A 569 -20.73 10.63 6.70
CA GLU A 569 -21.88 11.47 6.38
C GLU A 569 -21.82 11.96 4.92
N PRO A 570 -22.93 11.88 4.16
CA PRO A 570 -22.94 12.37 2.78
C PRO A 570 -22.63 13.87 2.70
N ILE A 571 -21.59 14.22 1.95
CA ILE A 571 -21.30 15.63 1.62
C ILE A 571 -22.20 16.07 0.46
N PRO A 572 -22.93 17.19 0.58
CA PRO A 572 -23.74 17.72 -0.52
C PRO A 572 -22.90 17.99 -1.76
N GLU A 573 -23.53 17.81 -2.91
CA GLU A 573 -22.93 18.26 -4.17
C GLU A 573 -22.68 19.78 -4.17
N PRO A 574 -21.59 20.27 -4.80
CA PRO A 574 -21.29 21.70 -4.84
C PRO A 574 -22.42 22.49 -5.50
N GLU A 575 -22.64 23.71 -5.00
CA GLU A 575 -23.56 24.67 -5.60
C GLU A 575 -22.98 25.20 -6.93
N LEU A 576 -23.84 25.27 -7.95
CA LEU A 576 -23.45 25.74 -9.28
C LEU A 576 -23.82 27.22 -9.41
N HIS A 577 -22.89 28.10 -9.05
CA HIS A 577 -23.05 29.56 -9.17
C HIS A 577 -22.46 30.11 -10.48
N HIS A 578 -23.08 31.16 -11.00
CA HIS A 578 -22.52 32.10 -11.99
C HIS A 578 -22.81 33.52 -11.54
#